data_AF-A0A4R6RF92-F1
#
_entry.id   AF-A0A4R6RF92-F1
#
_cell.length_a   1.000
_cell.length_b   1.000
_cell.length_c   1.000
_cell.angle_alpha   90.00
_cell.angle_beta   90.00
_cell.angle_gamma   90.00
#
_symmetry.space_group_name_H-M   'P 1'
#
loop_
_entity.id
_entity.type
_entity.pdbx_description
1 polymer ?
#
loop_
_entity_poly.entity_id
_entity_poly.type
_entity_poly.pdbx_seq_one_letter_code
_entity_poly.pdbx_strand_id
1 'polypeptide(L)'
;MIDLDSIVSVNADLLSTEIDGELVMMDMDSGRYVNLDAIGTAVWRELSEPRAVAAVCAVLADRYEAEPGEIERDVLELMRRLDEMRLIRVHG
;
A
#
# COMPACT_ATOMS: atom_id res chain seq x y z
N MET A 1 -11.61 8.85 -5.21
CA MET A 1 -12.14 7.95 -4.16
C MET A 1 -11.63 6.57 -4.52
N ILE A 2 -10.75 6.00 -3.70
CA ILE A 2 -10.20 4.65 -3.95
C ILE A 2 -11.20 3.62 -3.43
N ASP A 3 -11.45 2.62 -4.27
CA ASP A 3 -12.30 1.44 -4.04
C ASP A 3 -11.59 0.15 -4.50
N LEU A 4 -12.30 -0.99 -4.47
CA LEU A 4 -11.74 -2.30 -4.79
C LEU A 4 -11.35 -2.47 -6.27
N ASP A 5 -12.01 -1.74 -7.17
CA ASP A 5 -11.77 -1.80 -8.62
C ASP A 5 -10.67 -0.83 -9.07
N SER A 6 -10.28 0.10 -8.19
CA SER A 6 -9.19 1.03 -8.44
C SER A 6 -7.88 0.28 -8.70
N ILE A 7 -7.20 0.63 -9.79
CA ILE A 7 -5.85 0.14 -10.08
C ILE A 7 -4.87 1.12 -9.45
N VAL A 8 -3.95 0.63 -8.63
CA VAL A 8 -2.97 1.45 -7.91
C VAL A 8 -1.56 0.89 -8.04
N SER A 9 -0.55 1.76 -7.96
CA SER A 9 0.86 1.37 -7.87
C SER A 9 1.61 2.29 -6.92
N VAL A 10 2.77 1.85 -6.42
CA VAL A 10 3.69 2.75 -5.70
C VAL A 10 4.10 3.92 -6.59
N ASN A 11 4.35 5.08 -5.97
CA ASN A 11 4.92 6.21 -6.66
C ASN A 11 6.44 5.97 -6.85
N ALA A 12 6.88 5.81 -8.10
CA ALA A 12 8.26 5.45 -8.44
C ALA A 12 9.29 6.52 -8.07
N ASP A 13 8.86 7.75 -7.76
CA ASP A 13 9.75 8.86 -7.41
C ASP A 13 10.17 8.84 -5.93
N LEU A 14 9.68 7.88 -5.15
CA LEU A 14 9.97 7.77 -3.73
C LEU A 14 11.27 7.01 -3.46
N LEU A 15 12.06 7.53 -2.53
CA LEU A 15 13.16 6.79 -1.93
C LEU A 15 12.63 5.99 -0.73
N SER A 16 12.72 4.67 -0.81
CA SER A 16 12.32 3.76 0.27
C SER A 16 13.40 2.71 0.55
N THR A 17 13.48 2.30 1.81
CA THR A 17 14.39 1.26 2.27
C THR A 17 13.63 0.34 3.22
N GLU A 18 13.81 -0.95 3.07
CA GLU A 18 13.27 -1.94 3.99
C GLU A 18 14.29 -2.27 5.09
N ILE A 19 13.86 -2.27 6.35
CA ILE A 19 14.67 -2.58 7.53
C ILE A 19 13.85 -3.52 8.42
N ASP A 20 14.38 -4.70 8.73
CA ASP A 20 13.72 -5.71 9.59
C ASP A 20 12.28 -6.06 9.18
N GLY A 21 11.97 -6.02 7.88
CA GLY A 21 10.64 -6.33 7.35
C GLY A 21 9.66 -5.15 7.37
N GLU A 22 10.10 -3.98 7.83
CA GLU A 22 9.35 -2.73 7.79
C GLU A 22 9.88 -1.81 6.70
N LEU A 23 8.98 -1.08 6.03
CA LEU A 23 9.35 -0.14 5.00
C LEU A 23 9.47 1.26 5.58
N VAL A 24 10.64 1.87 5.37
CA VAL A 24 10.91 3.25 5.72
C VAL A 24 10.96 4.08 4.44
N MET A 25 10.23 5.18 4.43
CA MET A 25 10.18 6.15 3.34
C MET A 25 10.48 7.55 3.87
N MET A 26 11.29 8.28 3.11
CA MET A 26 11.55 9.69 3.37
C MET A 26 11.13 10.49 2.14
N ASP A 27 10.13 11.34 2.32
CA ASP A 27 9.86 12.40 1.35
C ASP A 27 10.86 13.52 1.58
N MET A 28 11.82 13.65 0.67
CA MET A 28 12.88 14.65 0.75
C MET A 28 12.36 16.08 0.60
N ASP A 29 11.24 16.28 -0.10
CA ASP A 29 10.68 17.60 -0.38
C ASP A 29 9.86 18.11 0.81
N SER A 30 9.06 17.24 1.44
CA SER A 30 8.26 17.62 2.61
C SER A 30 8.95 17.37 3.96
N GLY A 31 10.07 16.64 3.97
CA GLY A 31 10.75 16.20 5.19
C GLY A 31 9.96 15.16 5.99
N ARG A 32 8.91 14.58 5.40
CA ARG A 32 8.03 13.61 6.07
C ARG A 32 8.68 12.23 6.08
N TYR A 33 8.68 11.64 7.27
CA TYR A 33 9.08 10.27 7.49
C TYR A 33 7.84 9.39 7.60
N VAL A 34 7.80 8.30 6.82
CA VAL A 34 6.72 7.31 6.87
C VAL A 34 7.35 5.96 7.11
N ASN A 35 6.81 5.23 8.07
CA ASN A 35 7.15 3.84 8.32
C ASN A 35 5.87 3.00 8.13
N LEU A 36 6.02 1.89 7.42
CA LEU A 36 5.00 0.86 7.30
C LEU A 36 5.46 -0.35 8.11
N ASP A 37 4.55 -0.90 8.90
CA ASP A 37 4.76 -2.18 9.58
C ASP A 37 4.87 -3.33 8.56
N ALA A 38 5.02 -4.55 9.05
CA ALA A 38 5.15 -5.74 8.22
C ALA A 38 3.98 -5.95 7.25
N ILE A 39 2.74 -5.59 7.64
CA ILE A 39 1.54 -5.77 6.80
C ILE A 39 1.50 -4.67 5.73
N GLY A 40 1.72 -3.42 6.11
CA GLY A 40 1.82 -2.31 5.16
C GLY A 40 2.96 -2.51 4.16
N THR A 41 4.07 -3.10 4.60
CA THR A 41 5.21 -3.48 3.74
C THR A 41 4.84 -4.61 2.79
N ALA A 42 4.06 -5.60 3.23
CA ALA A 42 3.52 -6.63 2.35
C ALA A 42 2.61 -6.04 1.26
N VAL A 43 1.68 -5.17 1.64
CA VAL A 43 0.83 -4.41 0.70
C VAL A 43 1.68 -3.64 -0.30
N TRP A 44 2.69 -2.91 0.18
CA TRP A 44 3.58 -2.10 -0.64
C TRP A 44 4.27 -2.92 -1.74
N ARG A 45 4.75 -4.11 -1.41
CA ARG A 45 5.42 -5.01 -2.36
C ARG A 45 4.47 -5.46 -3.48
N GLU A 46 3.21 -5.75 -3.15
CA GLU A 46 2.20 -6.12 -4.14
C GLU A 46 1.88 -4.97 -5.12
N LEU A 47 2.21 -3.73 -4.75
CA LEU A 47 1.99 -2.53 -5.56
C LEU A 47 3.22 -2.07 -6.36
N SER A 48 4.28 -2.88 -6.40
CA SER A 48 5.45 -2.62 -7.26
C SER A 48 5.10 -2.47 -8.74
N GLU A 49 4.00 -3.09 -9.18
CA GLU A 49 3.37 -2.92 -10.47
C GLU A 49 1.89 -2.49 -10.30
N PRO A 50 1.29 -1.80 -11.28
CA PRO A 50 -0.13 -1.45 -11.23
C PRO A 50 -1.03 -2.67 -10.99
N ARG A 51 -1.82 -2.63 -9.93
CA ARG A 51 -2.67 -3.74 -9.51
C ARG A 51 -4.00 -3.26 -8.94
N ALA A 52 -5.06 -4.03 -9.19
CA ALA A 52 -6.37 -3.77 -8.59
C ALA A 52 -6.31 -3.98 -7.07
N VAL A 53 -6.96 -3.09 -6.30
CA VAL A 53 -7.02 -3.20 -4.84
C VAL A 53 -7.64 -4.54 -4.41
N ALA A 54 -8.68 -5.03 -5.10
CA ALA A 54 -9.28 -6.33 -4.85
C ALA A 54 -8.28 -7.50 -4.94
N ALA A 55 -7.33 -7.44 -5.88
CA ALA A 55 -6.31 -8.48 -6.04
C ALA A 55 -5.30 -8.45 -4.89
N VAL A 56 -4.95 -7.26 -4.39
CA VAL A 56 -4.11 -7.11 -3.19
C VAL A 56 -4.82 -7.69 -1.97
N CYS A 57 -6.11 -7.39 -1.78
CA CYS A 57 -6.91 -7.96 -0.69
C CYS A 57 -6.93 -9.50 -0.75
N ALA A 58 -7.12 -10.09 -1.93
CA ALA A 58 -7.16 -11.54 -2.08
C ALA A 58 -5.82 -12.20 -1.67
N VAL A 59 -4.69 -11.60 -2.07
CA VAL A 59 -3.35 -12.11 -1.71
C VAL A 59 -3.11 -12.04 -0.20
N LEU A 60 -3.54 -10.96 0.45
CA LEU A 60 -3.37 -10.80 1.90
C LEU A 60 -4.31 -11.73 2.68
N ALA A 61 -5.56 -11.89 2.24
CA ALA A 61 -6.50 -12.82 2.86
C ALA A 61 -5.96 -14.27 2.84
N ASP A 62 -5.38 -14.69 1.71
CA ASP A 62 -4.72 -16.00 1.59
C ASP A 62 -3.48 -16.12 2.49
N ARG A 63 -2.64 -15.08 2.52
CA ARG A 63 -1.40 -15.07 3.33
C ARG A 63 -1.66 -15.08 4.84
N TYR A 64 -2.70 -14.38 5.31
CA TYR A 64 -2.94 -14.15 6.73
C TYR A 64 -4.12 -14.97 7.29
N GLU A 65 -4.74 -15.84 6.48
CA GLU A 65 -5.90 -16.66 6.86
C GLU A 65 -7.03 -15.85 7.51
N ALA A 66 -7.25 -14.63 7.04
CA ALA A 66 -8.21 -13.68 7.58
C ALA A 66 -9.49 -13.59 6.74
N GLU A 67 -10.60 -13.18 7.35
CA GLU A 67 -11.86 -12.97 6.65
C GLU A 67 -11.73 -11.84 5.61
N PRO A 68 -12.16 -12.03 4.35
CA PRO A 68 -11.98 -11.05 3.27
C PRO A 68 -12.54 -9.66 3.62
N GLY A 69 -13.68 -9.60 4.31
CA GLY A 69 -14.31 -8.34 4.68
C GLY A 69 -13.52 -7.52 5.71
N GLU A 70 -12.60 -8.12 6.46
CA GLU A 70 -11.71 -7.39 7.37
C GLU A 70 -10.51 -6.84 6.60
N ILE A 71 -9.87 -7.69 5.80
CA ILE A 71 -8.74 -7.30 4.93
C ILE A 71 -9.14 -6.16 3.98
N GLU A 72 -10.29 -6.24 3.34
CA GLU A 72 -10.75 -5.20 2.41
C GLU A 72 -10.87 -3.83 3.08
N ARG A 73 -11.42 -3.76 4.30
CA ARG A 73 -11.57 -2.49 5.02
C ARG A 73 -10.22 -1.89 5.36
N ASP A 74 -9.33 -2.70 5.93
CA ASP A 74 -8.02 -2.25 6.42
C ASP A 74 -7.12 -1.85 5.24
N VAL A 75 -7.14 -2.62 4.15
CA VAL A 75 -6.42 -2.28 2.92
C VAL A 75 -6.97 -1.01 2.30
N LEU A 76 -8.30 -0.84 2.18
CA LEU A 76 -8.87 0.39 1.65
C LEU A 76 -8.54 1.61 2.50
N GLU A 77 -8.53 1.49 3.82
CA GLU A 77 -8.08 2.56 4.71
C GLU A 77 -6.61 2.90 4.47
N LEU A 78 -5.73 1.89 4.38
CA LEU A 78 -4.33 2.09 4.07
C LEU A 78 -4.14 2.78 2.70
N MET A 79 -4.82 2.32 1.64
CA MET A 79 -4.72 2.92 0.31
C MET A 79 -5.10 4.40 0.32
N ARG A 80 -6.18 4.77 1.03
CA ARG A 80 -6.57 6.18 1.17
C ARG A 80 -5.50 7.01 1.86
N ARG A 81 -4.91 6.49 2.94
CA ARG A 81 -3.81 7.17 3.64
C ARG A 81 -2.56 7.31 2.75
N LEU A 82 -2.21 6.28 1.99
CA LEU A 82 -1.09 6.34 1.05
C LEU A 82 -1.33 7.35 -0.08
N ASP A 83 -2.56 7.44 -0.59
CA ASP A 83 -2.96 8.41 -1.63
C ASP A 83 -2.94 9.85 -1.11
N GLU A 84 -3.46 10.10 0.09
CA GLU A 84 -3.39 11.41 0.76
C GLU A 84 -1.95 11.89 0.95
N MET A 85 -1.02 10.95 1.17
CA MET A 85 0.42 11.22 1.27
C MET A 85 1.13 11.21 -0.08
N ARG A 86 0.42 10.99 -1.20
CA ARG A 86 0.95 10.88 -2.56
C ARG A 86 2.01 9.79 -2.72
N LEU A 87 1.92 8.75 -1.90
CA LEU A 87 2.86 7.63 -1.91
C LEU A 87 2.52 6.56 -2.94
N ILE A 88 1.27 6.55 -3.41
CA ILE A 88 0.79 5.71 -4.49
C ILE A 88 0.21 6.57 -5.61
N ARG A 89 0.01 5.96 -6.77
CA ARG A 89 -0.70 6.55 -7.91
C ARG A 89 -1.92 5.70 -8.21
N VAL A 90 -3.05 6.35 -8.45
CA VAL A 90 -4.29 5.72 -8.94
C VAL A 90 -4.32 5.83 -10.46
N HIS A 91 -4.54 4.72 -11.14
CA HIS A 91 -4.66 4.61 -12.59
C HIS A 91 -6.15 4.58 -12.97
N GLY A 92 -6.51 5.32 -14.01
CA GLY A 92 -7.88 5.43 -14.54
C GLY A 92 -8.09 4.68 -15.84
#